data_AF-A0AB35U2U9-F1
#
_entry.id   AF-A0AB35U2U9-F1
#
_cell.length_a   1.000
_cell.length_b   1.000
_cell.length_c   1.000
_cell.angle_alpha   90.00
_cell.angle_beta   90.00
_cell.angle_gamma   90.00
#
_symmetry.space_group_name_H-M   'P 1'
#
loop_
_entity.id
_entity.type
_entity.pdbx_description
1 polymer ?
#
loop_
_entity_poly.entity_id
_entity_poly.type
_entity_poly.pdbx_seq_one_letter_code
_entity_poly.pdbx_strand_id
1 'polypeptide(L)'
;MTQAQDSSYRSWLTSIRISGRLYLHEKAEVQRIEKEHPDFKNMPFSPDLIKIGVADDTGCGELELYQYLLEDIARIEKVFEAVENLCGTSARQILWHHFIELDTQEDLASRLHISRRQLQYAMNKWMKKVYDDGQ
;
A
#
# COMPACT_ATOMS: atom_id res chain seq x y z
N MET A 1 -13.92 -5.83 -21.73
CA MET A 1 -13.64 -6.39 -20.39
C MET A 1 -14.77 -7.31 -20.02
N THR A 2 -14.45 -8.51 -19.54
CA THR A 2 -15.47 -9.42 -18.99
C THR A 2 -15.90 -8.93 -17.62
N GLN A 3 -17.11 -9.28 -17.18
CA GLN A 3 -17.65 -8.91 -15.86
C GLN A 3 -16.74 -9.37 -14.70
N ALA A 4 -16.04 -10.50 -14.88
CA ALA A 4 -15.08 -11.04 -13.91
C ALA A 4 -13.81 -10.18 -13.76
N GLN A 5 -13.29 -9.63 -14.87
CA GLN A 5 -12.11 -8.76 -14.85
C GLN A 5 -12.38 -7.42 -14.13
N ASP A 6 -13.58 -6.86 -14.29
CA ASP A 6 -13.98 -5.62 -13.59
C ASP A 6 -14.13 -5.85 -12.08
N SER A 7 -14.66 -7.01 -11.68
CA SER A 7 -14.79 -7.38 -10.26
C SER A 7 -13.41 -7.53 -9.58
N SER A 8 -12.47 -8.20 -10.24
CA SER A 8 -11.12 -8.40 -9.70
C SER A 8 -10.36 -7.08 -9.54
N TYR A 9 -10.40 -6.20 -10.55
CA TYR A 9 -9.78 -4.87 -10.47
C TYR A 9 -10.33 -4.03 -9.30
N ARG A 10 -11.65 -4.02 -9.11
CA ARG A 10 -12.27 -3.26 -8.01
C ARG A 10 -11.86 -3.79 -6.64
N SER A 11 -11.77 -5.11 -6.49
CA SER A 11 -11.31 -5.74 -5.25
C SER A 11 -9.85 -5.37 -4.95
N TRP A 12 -8.97 -5.48 -5.96
CA TRP A 12 -7.57 -5.06 -5.87
C TRP A 12 -7.41 -3.59 -5.48
N LEU A 13 -8.14 -2.69 -6.15
CA LEU A 13 -8.11 -1.25 -5.85
C LEU A 13 -8.62 -0.94 -4.44
N THR A 14 -9.63 -1.67 -3.97
CA THR A 14 -10.16 -1.52 -2.61
C THR A 14 -9.11 -1.94 -1.58
N SER A 15 -8.42 -3.05 -1.82
CA SER A 15 -7.35 -3.52 -0.94
C SER A 15 -6.20 -2.51 -0.86
N ILE A 16 -5.75 -1.93 -1.99
CA ILE A 16 -4.71 -0.88 -1.98
C ILE A 16 -5.15 0.35 -1.19
N ARG A 17 -6.41 0.77 -1.32
CA ARG A 17 -6.94 1.93 -0.57
C ARG A 17 -6.96 1.68 0.93
N ILE A 18 -7.27 0.47 1.36
CA ILE A 18 -7.30 0.12 2.78
C ILE A 18 -5.87 0.09 3.32
N SER A 19 -4.96 -0.68 2.69
CA SER A 19 -3.56 -0.75 3.12
C SER A 19 -2.85 0.60 3.05
N GLY A 20 -3.13 1.43 2.02
CA GLY A 20 -2.56 2.77 1.91
C GLY A 20 -2.91 3.69 3.09
N ARG A 21 -4.12 3.55 3.67
CA ARG A 21 -4.52 4.29 4.87
C ARG A 21 -3.78 3.86 6.13
N LEU A 22 -3.33 2.62 6.17
CA LEU A 22 -2.62 2.05 7.31
C LEU A 22 -1.09 2.23 7.19
N TYR A 23 -0.59 2.38 5.97
CA TYR A 23 0.84 2.43 5.64
C TYR A 23 1.71 3.28 6.59
N LEU A 24 1.32 4.53 6.88
CA LEU A 24 2.12 5.40 7.76
C LEU A 24 2.12 4.90 9.21
N HIS A 25 1.00 4.35 9.67
CA HIS A 25 0.89 3.73 10.99
C HIS A 25 1.74 2.46 11.04
N GLU A 26 1.67 1.61 10.02
CA GLU A 26 2.45 0.38 9.91
C GLU A 26 3.95 0.68 9.89
N LYS A 27 4.39 1.71 9.16
CA LYS A 27 5.79 2.17 9.18
C LYS A 27 6.23 2.63 10.56
N ALA A 28 5.39 3.38 11.28
CA ALA A 28 5.70 3.83 12.62
C ALA A 28 5.79 2.64 13.60
N GLU A 29 4.91 1.65 13.44
CA GLU A 29 4.89 0.45 14.27
C GLU A 29 6.10 -0.46 14.00
N VAL A 30 6.48 -0.63 12.73
CA VAL A 30 7.74 -1.28 12.35
C VAL A 30 8.94 -0.60 13.01
N GLN A 31 9.02 0.74 12.99
CA GLN A 31 10.10 1.47 13.65
C GLN A 31 10.10 1.29 15.17
N ARG A 32 8.92 1.19 15.80
CA ARG A 32 8.79 0.90 17.22
C ARG A 32 9.32 -0.50 17.54
N ILE A 33 8.84 -1.52 16.84
CA ILE A 33 9.26 -2.92 17.03
C ILE A 33 10.76 -3.07 16.79
N GLU A 34 11.31 -2.46 15.75
CA GLU A 34 12.76 -2.51 15.46
C GLU A 34 13.65 -1.89 16.54
N LYS A 35 13.11 -0.95 17.31
CA LYS A 35 13.82 -0.33 18.43
C LYS A 35 13.82 -1.24 19.66
N GLU A 36 12.73 -1.97 19.88
CA GLU A 36 12.55 -2.88 21.01
C GLU A 36 13.21 -4.24 20.75
N HIS A 37 13.21 -4.68 19.48
CA HIS A 37 13.73 -5.96 18.99
C HIS A 37 14.66 -5.76 17.77
N PRO A 38 15.88 -5.21 17.96
CA PRO A 38 16.80 -4.96 16.85
C PRO A 38 17.22 -6.21 16.07
N ASP A 39 17.13 -7.38 16.70
CA ASP A 39 17.44 -8.69 16.14
C ASP A 39 16.47 -9.09 15.02
N PHE A 40 15.23 -8.61 15.02
CA PHE A 40 14.21 -8.93 14.00
C PHE A 40 14.64 -8.50 12.59
N LYS A 41 15.45 -7.43 12.45
CA LYS A 41 15.97 -6.94 11.16
C LYS A 41 16.77 -7.98 10.38
N ASN A 42 17.41 -8.90 11.09
CA ASN A 42 18.31 -9.89 10.51
C ASN A 42 17.62 -11.24 10.35
N MET A 43 16.35 -11.36 10.76
CA MET A 43 15.60 -12.59 10.62
C MET A 43 15.09 -12.73 9.17
N PRO A 44 15.23 -13.91 8.55
CA PRO A 44 14.73 -14.13 7.21
C PRO A 44 13.19 -14.06 7.19
N PHE A 45 12.65 -13.27 6.26
CA PHE A 45 11.22 -13.26 5.97
C PHE A 45 10.84 -14.61 5.34
N SER A 46 9.91 -15.34 5.98
CA SER A 46 9.39 -16.60 5.46
C SER A 46 7.85 -16.59 5.52
N PRO A 47 7.17 -16.26 4.41
CA PRO A 47 5.70 -16.19 4.37
C PRO A 47 5.03 -17.54 4.69
N ASP A 48 5.74 -18.66 4.52
CA ASP A 48 5.24 -20.01 4.85
C ASP A 48 5.31 -20.37 6.35
N LEU A 49 5.92 -19.52 7.19
CA LEU A 49 6.10 -19.78 8.63
C LEU A 49 5.13 -19.00 9.52
N ILE A 50 4.27 -18.14 8.96
CA ILE A 50 3.38 -17.30 9.76
C ILE A 50 2.21 -18.15 10.29
N LYS A 51 2.46 -18.85 11.39
CA LYS A 51 1.39 -19.45 12.20
C LYS A 51 0.77 -18.31 12.99
N ILE A 52 -0.55 -18.14 12.87
CA ILE A 52 -1.30 -17.28 13.78
C ILE A 52 -1.12 -17.89 15.18
N GLY A 53 -0.16 -17.35 15.94
CA GLY A 53 0.07 -17.70 17.32
C GLY A 53 -1.08 -17.16 18.17
N VAL A 54 -2.24 -17.83 18.15
CA VAL A 54 -3.27 -17.70 19.20
C VAL A 54 -2.83 -18.46 20.46
N ALA A 55 -1.52 -18.67 20.62
CA ALA A 55 -0.95 -19.28 21.79
C ALA A 55 -0.55 -18.12 22.71
N ASP A 56 -1.45 -17.88 23.66
CA ASP A 56 -1.16 -17.21 24.91
C ASP A 56 0.24 -17.65 25.40
N ASP A 57 1.07 -16.70 25.87
CA ASP A 57 2.21 -16.89 26.81
C ASP A 57 3.61 -16.45 26.32
N THR A 58 3.90 -16.21 25.03
CA THR A 58 5.30 -15.97 24.59
C THR A 58 5.41 -14.95 23.46
N GLY A 59 6.51 -14.19 23.41
CA GLY A 59 6.79 -13.09 22.46
C GLY A 59 6.82 -13.43 20.95
N CYS A 60 6.16 -14.51 20.54
CA CYS A 60 5.80 -14.88 19.17
C CYS A 60 4.48 -14.21 18.72
N GLY A 61 4.29 -12.94 19.09
CA GLY A 61 3.22 -12.11 18.53
C GLY A 61 3.78 -10.90 17.79
N GLU A 62 4.86 -10.32 18.33
CA GLU A 62 5.48 -9.14 17.74
C GLU A 62 6.32 -9.46 16.50
N LEU A 63 6.91 -10.66 16.40
CA LEU A 63 7.62 -11.07 15.18
C LEU A 63 6.64 -11.29 14.02
N GLU A 64 5.51 -11.94 14.27
CA GLU A 64 4.45 -12.19 13.32
C GLU A 64 3.80 -10.87 12.88
N LEU A 65 3.48 -10.00 13.85
CA LEU A 65 3.01 -8.64 13.56
C LEU A 65 4.04 -7.89 12.70
N TYR A 66 5.32 -7.90 13.08
CA TYR A 66 6.39 -7.27 12.31
C TYR A 66 6.44 -7.77 10.86
N GLN A 67 6.34 -9.07 10.65
CA GLN A 67 6.33 -9.67 9.32
C GLN A 67 5.10 -9.25 8.50
N TYR A 68 3.90 -9.23 9.10
CA TYR A 68 2.69 -8.76 8.42
C TYR A 68 2.77 -7.29 8.04
N LEU A 69 3.26 -6.43 8.94
CA LEU A 69 3.45 -5.01 8.66
C LEU A 69 4.44 -4.80 7.52
N LEU A 70 5.56 -5.54 7.50
CA LEU A 70 6.53 -5.47 6.41
C LEU A 70 5.94 -5.93 5.07
N GLU A 71 5.11 -6.98 5.06
CA GLU A 71 4.44 -7.44 3.85
C GLU A 71 3.51 -6.37 3.27
N ASP A 72 2.66 -5.76 4.09
CA ASP A 72 1.73 -4.71 3.66
C ASP A 72 2.48 -3.45 3.19
N ILE A 73 3.53 -3.03 3.90
CA ILE A 73 4.42 -1.92 3.49
C ILE A 73 5.05 -2.23 2.13
N ALA A 74 5.69 -3.40 1.98
CA ALA A 74 6.37 -3.78 0.74
C ALA A 74 5.41 -3.87 -0.43
N ARG A 75 4.19 -4.36 -0.19
CA ARG A 75 3.13 -4.39 -1.19
C ARG A 75 2.76 -2.99 -1.67
N ILE A 76 2.60 -2.04 -0.75
CA ILE A 76 2.28 -0.64 -1.12
C ILE A 76 3.44 0.02 -1.83
N GLU A 77 4.67 -0.16 -1.35
CA GLU A 77 5.88 0.37 -2.01
C GLU A 77 6.01 -0.14 -3.45
N LYS A 78 5.78 -1.44 -3.68
CA LYS A 78 5.80 -2.05 -5.02
C LYS A 78 4.73 -1.44 -5.94
N VAL A 79 3.53 -1.17 -5.43
CA VAL A 79 2.48 -0.49 -6.22
C VAL A 79 2.92 0.91 -6.62
N PHE A 80 3.49 1.68 -5.70
CA PHE A 80 3.95 3.05 -5.98
C PHE A 80 5.18 3.11 -6.88
N GLU A 81 6.07 2.12 -6.79
CA GLU A 81 7.15 1.91 -7.76
C GLU A 81 6.60 1.62 -9.15
N ALA A 82 5.61 0.72 -9.27
CA ALA A 82 4.96 0.43 -10.55
C ALA A 82 4.24 1.66 -11.13
N VAL A 83 3.59 2.47 -10.29
CA VAL A 83 3.00 3.76 -10.70
C VAL A 83 4.08 4.67 -11.28
N GLU A 84 5.21 4.83 -10.61
CA GLU A 84 6.30 5.69 -11.08
C GLU A 84 6.88 5.20 -12.41
N ASN A 85 7.16 3.90 -12.51
CA ASN A 85 7.74 3.29 -13.71
C ASN A 85 6.79 3.36 -14.91
N LEU A 86 5.49 3.17 -14.71
CA LEU A 86 4.49 3.08 -15.79
C LEU A 86 3.80 4.40 -16.12
N CYS A 87 3.73 5.32 -15.16
CA CYS A 87 2.92 6.55 -15.26
C CYS A 87 3.72 7.83 -14.93
N GLY A 88 4.95 7.71 -14.43
CA GLY A 88 5.84 8.83 -14.10
C GLY A 88 5.75 9.29 -12.64
N THR A 89 6.80 9.99 -12.20
CA THR A 89 6.95 10.49 -10.82
C THR A 89 5.81 11.38 -10.35
N SER A 90 5.25 12.24 -11.23
CA SER A 90 4.09 13.07 -10.86
C SER A 90 2.85 12.24 -10.52
N ALA A 91 2.61 11.13 -11.25
CA ALA A 91 1.50 10.24 -10.95
C ALA A 91 1.70 9.56 -9.58
N ARG A 92 2.93 9.13 -9.28
CA ARG A 92 3.31 8.58 -7.96
C ARG A 92 2.99 9.57 -6.85
N GLN A 93 3.47 10.81 -6.98
CA GLN A 93 3.26 11.86 -5.97
C GLN A 93 1.77 12.16 -5.74
N ILE A 94 0.99 12.31 -6.80
CA ILE A 94 -0.45 12.59 -6.70
C ILE A 94 -1.18 11.44 -6.01
N LEU A 95 -0.89 10.20 -6.40
CA LEU A 95 -1.51 9.03 -5.77
C LEU A 95 -1.03 8.84 -4.33
N TRP A 96 0.20 9.25 -4.01
CA TRP A 96 0.77 9.17 -2.67
C TRP A 96 0.04 10.13 -1.73
N HIS A 97 -0.08 11.39 -2.13
CA HIS A 97 -0.85 12.37 -1.38
C HIS A 97 -2.29 11.89 -1.15
N HIS A 98 -2.93 11.29 -2.16
CA HIS A 98 -4.31 10.85 -2.02
C HIS A 98 -4.49 9.60 -1.14
N PHE A 99 -3.67 8.56 -1.35
CA PHE A 99 -3.87 7.27 -0.69
C PHE A 99 -3.13 7.12 0.63
N ILE A 100 -1.98 7.80 0.79
CA ILE A 100 -1.12 7.69 1.97
C ILE A 100 -1.30 8.90 2.88
N GLU A 101 -1.24 10.11 2.33
CA GLU A 101 -1.40 11.35 3.13
C GLU A 101 -2.85 11.77 3.30
N LEU A 102 -3.78 11.04 2.67
CA LEU A 102 -5.23 11.20 2.78
C LEU A 102 -5.75 12.56 2.30
N ASP A 103 -4.99 13.23 1.43
CA ASP A 103 -5.44 14.45 0.77
C ASP A 103 -6.69 14.17 -0.06
N THR A 104 -7.67 15.08 0.02
CA THR A 104 -8.88 14.93 -0.78
C THR A 104 -8.58 15.17 -2.25
N GLN A 105 -9.40 14.57 -3.12
CA GLN A 105 -9.30 14.85 -4.56
C GLN A 105 -9.61 16.31 -4.88
N GLU A 106 -10.38 17.00 -4.05
CA GLU A 106 -10.70 18.41 -4.24
C GLU A 106 -9.45 19.28 -3.99
N ASP A 107 -8.74 19.03 -2.88
CA ASP A 107 -7.53 19.77 -2.51
C ASP A 107 -6.39 19.54 -3.50
N LEU A 108 -6.23 18.29 -3.95
CA LEU A 108 -5.23 17.95 -4.98
C LEU A 108 -5.57 18.57 -6.33
N ALA A 109 -6.84 18.52 -6.74
CA ALA A 109 -7.25 19.10 -8.01
C ALA A 109 -7.07 20.62 -8.03
N SER A 110 -7.39 21.28 -6.90
CA SER A 110 -7.16 22.71 -6.70
C SER A 110 -5.68 23.08 -6.83
N ARG A 111 -4.78 22.36 -6.15
CA ARG A 111 -3.31 22.55 -6.25
C ARG A 111 -2.76 22.36 -7.67
N LEU A 112 -3.38 21.48 -8.45
CA LEU A 112 -2.98 21.17 -9.82
C LEU A 112 -3.70 22.04 -10.87
N HIS A 113 -4.58 22.95 -10.45
CA HIS A 113 -5.41 23.78 -11.33
C HIS A 113 -6.22 22.98 -12.37
N ILE A 114 -6.72 21.82 -11.97
CA ILE A 114 -7.62 20.97 -12.77
C ILE A 114 -8.93 20.73 -12.03
N SER A 115 -9.95 20.26 -12.73
CA SER A 115 -11.17 19.82 -12.06
C SER A 115 -10.96 18.51 -11.31
N ARG A 116 -11.69 18.32 -10.20
CA ARG A 116 -11.75 17.04 -9.47
C ARG A 116 -12.07 15.84 -10.37
N ARG A 117 -12.91 16.04 -11.40
CA ARG A 117 -13.24 14.99 -12.39
C ARG A 117 -12.05 14.60 -13.26
N GLN A 118 -11.25 15.58 -13.71
CA GLN A 118 -10.02 15.32 -14.47
C GLN A 118 -9.00 14.56 -13.62
N LEU A 119 -8.84 14.96 -12.35
CA LEU A 119 -7.97 14.24 -11.42
C LEU A 119 -8.44 12.79 -11.22
N GLN A 120 -9.73 12.58 -10.94
CA GLN A 120 -10.30 11.23 -10.77
C GLN A 120 -10.10 10.37 -12.02
N TYR A 121 -10.31 10.93 -13.22
CA TYR A 121 -10.07 10.23 -14.47
C TYR A 121 -8.60 9.82 -14.63
N ALA A 122 -7.67 10.74 -14.37
CA ALA A 122 -6.23 10.47 -14.46
C ALA A 122 -5.81 9.36 -13.48
N MET A 123 -6.21 9.46 -12.22
CA MET A 123 -5.92 8.47 -11.19
C MET A 123 -6.48 7.08 -11.55
N ASN A 124 -7.72 7.01 -12.02
CA ASN A 124 -8.32 5.75 -12.45
C ASN A 124 -7.56 5.13 -13.63
N LYS A 125 -7.11 5.96 -14.58
CA LYS A 125 -6.32 5.52 -15.73
C LYS A 125 -4.97 4.93 -15.28
N TRP A 126 -4.26 5.60 -14.37
CA TRP A 126 -2.98 5.12 -13.85
C TRP A 126 -3.14 3.83 -13.05
N MET A 127 -4.09 3.76 -12.12
CA MET A 127 -4.33 2.56 -11.32
C MET A 127 -4.76 1.37 -12.17
N LYS A 128 -5.54 1.60 -13.24
CA LYS A 128 -5.90 0.53 -14.18
C LYS A 128 -4.68 0.04 -14.96
N LYS A 129 -3.82 0.95 -15.41
CA LYS A 129 -2.57 0.61 -16.10
C LYS A 129 -1.65 -0.23 -15.20
N VAL A 130 -1.49 0.16 -13.94
CA VAL A 130 -0.69 -0.60 -12.97
C VAL A 130 -1.29 -1.98 -12.69
N TYR A 131 -2.62 -2.10 -12.64
CA TYR A 131 -3.26 -3.41 -12.50
C TYR A 131 -3.06 -4.31 -13.73
N ASP A 132 -3.17 -3.74 -14.95
CA ASP A 132 -3.08 -4.51 -16.19
C ASP A 132 -1.64 -4.89 -16.56
N ASP A 133 -0.69 -3.97 -16.34
CA ASP A 133 0.71 -4.09 -16.82
C ASP A 133 1.72 -4.38 -15.69
N GLY A 134 1.31 -4.23 -14.42
CA GLY A 134 2.17 -4.39 -13.24
C GLY A 134 1.98 -5.72 -12.49
N GLN A 135 1.12 -6.60 -13.01
CA GLN A 135 1.06 -8.03 -12.68
C GLN A 135 2.08 -8.79 -13.53
#